data_AF-A0A0P1NZ40-F1
#
_entry.id   AF-A0A0P1NZ40-F1
#
_cell.length_a   1.000
_cell.length_b   1.000
_cell.length_c   1.000
_cell.angle_alpha   90.00
_cell.angle_beta   90.00
_cell.angle_gamma   90.00
#
_symmetry.space_group_name_H-M   'P 1'
#
loop_
_entity.id
_entity.type
_entity.pdbx_description
1 polymer ?
#
loop_
_entity_poly.entity_id
_entity_poly.type
_entity_poly.pdbx_seq_one_letter_code
_entity_poly.pdbx_strand_id
1 'polypeptide(L)'
;MMNYIWLALIAIGILTAVGTDIYESSINKYRNGVEFQALVELKDEFKTNTQLTGILKVSGEYFKNFYSLKNFNAKLITNEISIKVNQDGKGVAVLNISENTPEFWKLMAKGKGTNTDKLVANILKFEKNENGSYNVVMVFERISLVKIKQVLNAVIEYSDIAVKIAIGLIGVMALWLGIMKIGELAGLINLLAKIVKPITKRLFPDIPSEHPAIGAIIMNISANMLGLGNAATPLGLKAMEELQKLNPKKDTASDSMVTFLVINTSGMTLIPATAIAVRAALGSGDPAAIISTTIVGGFAATIAGVTAAKILQRLKIFRKELEENNETKTEVKE
;
A
#
# COMPACT_ATOMS: atom_id res chain seq x y z
N MET A 1 -18.70 -2.59 7.98
CA MET A 1 -17.54 -2.98 8.80
C MET A 1 -16.22 -2.46 8.22
N MET A 2 -15.93 -2.68 6.92
CA MET A 2 -14.67 -2.23 6.27
C MET A 2 -14.39 -0.72 6.37
N ASN A 3 -15.41 0.14 6.18
CA ASN A 3 -15.22 1.60 6.21
C ASN A 3 -14.74 2.12 7.58
N TYR A 4 -15.17 1.49 8.67
CA TYR A 4 -14.74 1.86 10.02
C TYR A 4 -13.28 1.47 10.29
N ILE A 5 -12.82 0.36 9.72
CA ILE A 5 -11.42 -0.08 9.84
C ILE A 5 -10.51 0.91 9.11
N TRP A 6 -10.86 1.30 7.89
CA TRP A 6 -10.10 2.29 7.13
C TRP A 6 -10.07 3.65 7.82
N LEU A 7 -11.21 4.11 8.32
CA LEU A 7 -11.30 5.36 9.06
C LEU A 7 -10.45 5.31 10.35
N ALA A 8 -10.46 4.19 11.07
CA ALA A 8 -9.62 4.00 12.25
C ALA A 8 -8.12 4.03 11.90
N LEU A 9 -7.69 3.36 10.82
CA LEU A 9 -6.29 3.38 10.38
C LEU A 9 -5.82 4.79 9.98
N ILE A 10 -6.65 5.52 9.24
CA ILE A 10 -6.37 6.92 8.87
C ILE A 10 -6.28 7.79 10.13
N ALA A 11 -7.21 7.64 11.07
CA ALA A 11 -7.21 8.38 12.32
C ALA A 11 -5.96 8.09 13.16
N ILE A 12 -5.56 6.82 13.28
CA ILE A 12 -4.32 6.42 13.97
C ILE A 12 -3.10 7.04 13.28
N GLY A 13 -3.04 7.03 11.95
CA GLY A 13 -1.94 7.65 11.19
C GLY A 13 -1.83 9.15 11.42
N ILE A 14 -2.96 9.87 11.44
CA ILE A 14 -2.98 11.32 11.69
C ILE A 14 -2.62 11.61 13.16
N LEU A 15 -3.21 10.88 14.11
CA LEU A 15 -2.94 11.06 15.55
C LEU A 15 -1.47 10.80 15.88
N THR A 16 -0.87 9.75 15.31
CA THR A 16 0.56 9.46 15.50
C THR A 16 1.45 10.54 14.88
N ALA A 17 1.09 11.07 13.70
CA ALA A 17 1.82 12.19 13.09
C ALA A 17 1.75 13.47 13.95
N VAL A 18 0.56 13.84 14.41
CA VAL A 18 0.34 15.01 15.28
C VAL A 18 1.06 14.84 16.62
N GLY A 19 0.92 13.68 17.26
CA GLY A 19 1.60 13.38 18.53
C GLY A 19 3.12 13.45 18.38
N THR A 20 3.66 12.96 17.26
CA THR A 20 5.09 13.05 16.95
C THR A 20 5.51 14.50 16.75
N ASP A 21 4.78 15.30 15.97
CA ASP A 21 5.11 16.72 15.75
C ASP A 21 5.05 17.54 17.05
N ILE A 22 4.09 17.27 17.94
CA ILE A 22 3.98 17.91 19.26
C ILE A 22 5.21 17.56 20.11
N TYR A 23 5.56 16.27 20.18
CA TYR A 23 6.74 15.82 20.92
C TYR A 23 8.03 16.43 20.36
N GLU A 24 8.23 16.40 19.04
CA GLU A 24 9.41 16.95 18.37
C GLU A 24 9.53 18.47 18.54
N SER A 25 8.40 19.18 18.57
CA SER A 25 8.33 20.60 18.89
C SER A 25 8.71 20.88 20.35
N SER A 26 8.24 20.06 21.30
CA SER A 26 8.53 20.20 22.73
C SER A 26 10.02 20.04 23.05
N ILE A 27 10.71 19.10 22.40
CA ILE A 27 12.16 18.91 22.57
C ILE A 27 13.01 19.83 21.68
N ASN A 28 12.38 20.75 20.95
CA ASN A 28 13.00 21.60 19.92
C ASN A 28 13.97 20.82 19.01
N LYS A 29 13.52 19.68 18.47
CA LYS A 29 14.34 18.76 17.67
C LYS A 29 15.04 19.45 16.50
N TYR A 30 14.37 20.41 15.87
CA TYR A 30 14.88 21.16 14.72
C TYR A 30 15.74 22.38 15.10
N ARG A 31 15.93 22.63 16.40
CA ARG A 31 16.74 23.75 16.92
C ARG A 31 16.27 25.10 16.37
N ASN A 32 14.95 25.28 16.31
CA ASN A 32 14.33 26.53 15.90
C ASN A 32 14.79 27.68 16.79
N GLY A 33 15.19 28.80 16.18
CA GLY A 33 15.67 29.98 16.90
C GLY A 33 17.07 29.85 17.52
N VAL A 34 17.77 28.73 17.30
CA VAL A 34 19.12 28.50 17.80
C VAL A 34 20.14 28.88 16.73
N GLU A 35 21.19 29.59 17.15
CA GLU A 35 22.29 30.00 16.27
C GLU A 35 23.07 28.78 15.76
N PHE A 36 23.22 28.69 14.45
CA PHE A 36 23.97 27.67 13.75
C PHE A 36 25.25 28.27 13.15
N GLN A 37 26.40 27.75 13.53
CA GLN A 37 27.71 28.21 13.06
C GLN A 37 28.21 27.33 11.91
N ALA A 38 28.69 27.97 10.84
CA ALA A 38 29.25 27.29 9.68
C ALA A 38 30.38 28.11 9.03
N LEU A 39 31.24 27.43 8.29
CA LEU A 39 32.23 28.05 7.40
C LEU A 39 31.67 28.09 5.99
N VAL A 40 31.82 29.22 5.29
CA VAL A 40 31.41 29.36 3.89
C VAL A 40 32.61 29.76 3.05
N GLU A 41 32.88 28.98 2.00
CA GLU A 41 33.82 29.33 0.94
C GLU A 41 33.05 29.83 -0.28
N LEU A 42 33.21 31.12 -0.60
CA LEU A 42 32.56 31.72 -1.76
C LEU A 42 33.32 31.39 -3.04
N LYS A 43 32.58 31.18 -4.13
CA LYS A 43 33.17 30.97 -5.46
C LYS A 43 33.71 32.27 -6.07
N ASP A 44 33.06 33.39 -5.74
CA ASP A 44 33.37 34.73 -6.25
C ASP A 44 33.79 35.69 -5.12
N GLU A 45 34.43 36.80 -5.47
CA GLU A 45 34.73 37.87 -4.51
C GLU A 45 33.47 38.42 -3.85
N PHE A 46 33.56 38.69 -2.55
CA PHE A 46 32.43 39.19 -1.78
C PHE A 46 31.99 40.58 -2.26
N LYS A 47 30.75 40.68 -2.73
CA LYS A 47 30.06 41.92 -3.07
C LYS A 47 28.76 42.05 -2.28
N THR A 48 28.59 43.19 -1.62
CA THR A 48 27.40 43.47 -0.81
C THR A 48 26.13 43.52 -1.66
N ASN A 49 24.98 43.13 -1.09
CA ASN A 49 23.66 43.09 -1.72
C ASN A 49 23.56 42.23 -2.99
N THR A 50 24.59 41.44 -3.31
CA THR A 50 24.62 40.54 -4.47
C THR A 50 24.41 39.11 -3.97
N GLN A 51 23.68 38.31 -4.74
CA GLN A 51 23.57 36.88 -4.46
C GLN A 51 24.87 36.19 -4.90
N LEU A 52 25.55 35.56 -3.95
CA LEU A 52 26.80 34.85 -4.18
C LEU A 52 26.61 33.38 -3.89
N THR A 53 27.28 32.53 -4.65
CA THR A 53 27.25 31.08 -4.43
C THR A 53 28.54 30.61 -3.78
N GLY A 54 28.42 29.60 -2.93
CA GLY A 54 29.55 29.05 -2.19
C GLY A 54 29.29 27.64 -1.70
N ILE A 55 30.28 27.11 -1.00
CA ILE A 55 30.23 25.81 -0.34
C ILE A 55 30.22 26.06 1.16
N LEU A 56 29.15 25.61 1.81
CA LEU A 56 29.05 25.57 3.25
C LEU A 56 29.77 24.33 3.76
N LYS A 57 30.67 24.50 4.72
CA LYS A 57 31.45 23.48 5.41
C LYS A 57 31.12 23.49 6.90
N VAL A 58 30.73 22.33 7.42
CA VAL A 58 30.40 22.15 8.84
C VAL A 58 31.08 20.89 9.36
N SER A 59 31.73 20.98 10.53
CA SER A 59 32.26 19.81 11.22
C SER A 59 31.13 18.83 11.55
N GLY A 60 31.32 17.56 11.18
CA GLY A 60 30.31 16.55 11.43
C GLY A 60 30.05 16.28 12.92
N GLU A 61 31.06 16.47 13.77
CA GLU A 61 30.91 16.39 15.23
C GLU A 61 30.05 17.54 15.77
N TYR A 62 30.30 18.77 15.30
CA TYR A 62 29.46 19.92 15.63
C TYR A 62 28.02 19.68 15.19
N PHE A 63 27.81 19.20 13.96
CA PHE A 63 26.47 18.89 13.44
C PHE A 63 25.75 17.81 14.25
N LYS A 64 26.45 16.73 14.60
CA LYS A 64 25.93 15.64 15.42
C LYS A 64 25.47 16.13 16.79
N ASN A 65 26.30 16.93 17.46
CA ASN A 65 25.99 17.49 18.76
C ASN A 65 24.86 18.53 18.68
N PHE A 66 24.89 19.39 17.66
CA PHE A 66 23.89 20.43 17.44
C PHE A 66 22.48 19.84 17.32
N TYR A 67 22.31 18.75 16.55
CA TYR A 67 21.01 18.09 16.35
C TYR A 67 20.78 16.86 17.24
N SER A 68 21.70 16.57 18.18
CA SER A 68 21.62 15.40 19.08
C SER A 68 21.43 14.06 18.33
N LEU A 69 22.15 13.88 17.23
CA LEU A 69 22.02 12.70 16.36
C LEU A 69 22.80 11.51 16.92
N LYS A 70 22.13 10.37 17.13
CA LYS A 70 22.77 9.15 17.66
C LYS A 70 23.68 8.46 16.62
N ASN A 71 23.23 8.38 15.37
CA ASN A 71 23.89 7.61 14.30
C ASN A 71 24.40 8.52 13.17
N PHE A 72 25.36 9.39 13.46
CA PHE A 72 25.97 10.28 12.46
C PHE A 72 27.49 10.15 12.47
N ASN A 73 28.08 9.76 11.33
CA ASN A 73 29.49 9.36 11.20
C ASN A 73 30.28 10.18 10.17
N ALA A 74 29.67 11.15 9.49
CA ALA A 74 30.41 11.99 8.53
C ALA A 74 31.36 12.92 9.29
N LYS A 75 32.61 13.06 8.82
CA LYS A 75 33.62 13.94 9.45
C LYS A 75 33.42 15.41 9.08
N LEU A 76 33.03 15.67 7.84
CA LEU A 76 32.79 16.99 7.30
C LEU A 76 31.51 16.95 6.45
N ILE A 77 30.67 17.95 6.62
CA ILE A 77 29.47 18.16 5.80
C ILE A 77 29.77 19.30 4.86
N THR A 78 29.57 19.05 3.58
CA THR A 78 29.64 20.08 2.54
C THR A 78 28.28 20.20 1.87
N ASN A 79 27.82 21.43 1.63
CA ASN A 79 26.62 21.64 0.83
C ASN A 79 26.66 22.98 0.10
N GLU A 80 25.95 23.07 -1.02
CA GLU A 80 25.87 24.31 -1.78
C GLU A 80 24.98 25.32 -1.07
N ILE A 81 25.49 26.56 -0.97
CA ILE A 81 24.79 27.67 -0.34
C ILE A 81 24.80 28.90 -1.25
N SER A 82 23.66 29.58 -1.32
CA SER A 82 23.54 30.92 -1.90
C SER A 82 23.35 31.91 -0.76
N ILE A 83 24.21 32.92 -0.66
CA ILE A 83 24.10 33.96 0.36
C ILE A 83 23.85 35.32 -0.28
N LYS A 84 23.07 36.15 0.40
CA LYS A 84 22.92 37.58 0.10
C LYS A 84 23.08 38.33 1.42
N VAL A 85 24.16 39.10 1.55
CA VAL A 85 24.52 39.82 2.77
C VAL A 85 24.44 41.32 2.52
N ASN A 86 23.82 42.04 3.46
CA ASN A 86 23.67 43.49 3.45
C ASN A 86 24.92 44.17 4.03
N GLN A 87 25.00 45.50 3.94
CA GLN A 87 26.11 46.29 4.47
C GLN A 87 26.31 46.10 5.99
N ASP A 88 25.25 45.76 6.72
CA ASP A 88 25.27 45.55 8.17
C ASP A 88 25.73 44.14 8.60
N GLY A 89 26.22 43.31 7.66
CA GLY A 89 26.66 41.92 7.93
C GLY A 89 25.51 40.91 8.15
N LYS A 90 24.26 41.38 8.11
CA LYS A 90 23.04 40.55 8.15
C LYS A 90 22.58 40.19 6.75
N GLY A 91 21.89 39.07 6.59
CA GLY A 91 21.49 38.61 5.27
C GLY A 91 20.60 37.38 5.26
N VAL A 92 20.43 36.79 4.08
CA VAL A 92 19.72 35.53 3.89
C VAL A 92 20.67 34.52 3.26
N ALA A 93 20.65 33.30 3.82
CA ALA A 93 21.32 32.13 3.32
C ALA A 93 20.26 31.13 2.81
N VAL A 94 20.46 30.62 1.60
CA VAL A 94 19.64 29.58 0.99
C VAL A 94 20.54 28.38 0.73
N LEU A 95 20.30 27.31 1.47
CA LEU A 95 20.97 26.03 1.30
C LEU A 95 20.22 25.21 0.26
N ASN A 96 20.91 24.78 -0.80
CA ASN A 96 20.33 23.91 -1.81
C ASN A 96 20.45 22.45 -1.36
N ILE A 97 19.36 21.70 -1.40
CA ILE A 97 19.32 20.30 -0.99
C ILE A 97 19.65 19.41 -2.18
N SER A 98 20.71 18.65 -2.05
CA SER A 98 21.24 17.71 -3.05
C SER A 98 21.27 16.28 -2.51
N GLU A 99 21.60 15.30 -3.35
CA GLU A 99 21.74 13.90 -2.93
C GLU A 99 22.78 13.71 -1.81
N ASN A 100 23.85 14.51 -1.84
CA ASN A 100 24.95 14.48 -0.87
C ASN A 100 24.62 15.20 0.46
N THR A 101 23.47 15.85 0.55
CA THR A 101 23.03 16.55 1.76
C THR A 101 22.70 15.55 2.88
N PRO A 102 23.04 15.83 4.15
CA PRO A 102 22.64 14.99 5.28
C PRO A 102 21.13 14.75 5.34
N GLU A 103 20.73 13.51 5.65
CA GLU A 103 19.31 13.11 5.74
C GLU A 103 18.49 13.99 6.69
N PHE A 104 19.10 14.49 7.76
CA PHE A 104 18.41 15.38 8.70
C PHE A 104 18.01 16.72 8.05
N TRP A 105 18.88 17.30 7.22
CA TRP A 105 18.56 18.51 6.47
C TRP A 105 17.57 18.26 5.34
N LYS A 106 17.65 17.11 4.65
CA LYS A 106 16.60 16.67 3.71
C LYS A 106 15.24 16.59 4.40
N LEU A 107 15.19 16.04 5.62
CA LEU A 107 13.96 15.95 6.42
C LEU A 107 13.43 17.32 6.82
N MET A 108 14.31 18.22 7.27
CA MET A 108 13.97 19.61 7.58
C MET A 108 13.38 20.35 6.37
N ALA A 109 13.97 20.17 5.18
CA ALA A 109 13.51 20.82 3.96
C ALA A 109 12.13 20.33 3.54
N LYS A 110 11.89 19.01 3.60
CA LYS A 110 10.55 18.42 3.40
C LYS A 110 9.52 18.97 4.38
N GLY A 111 9.94 19.31 5.61
CA GLY A 111 9.11 19.89 6.66
C GLY A 111 8.61 21.32 6.40
N LYS A 112 9.16 22.05 5.42
CA LYS A 112 8.63 23.37 5.05
C LYS A 112 7.29 23.28 4.32
N GLY A 113 7.07 22.23 3.54
CA GLY A 113 5.86 22.02 2.74
C GLY A 113 5.95 22.58 1.32
N THR A 114 6.61 23.74 1.12
CA THR A 114 6.93 24.33 -0.19
C THR A 114 8.44 24.45 -0.37
N ASN A 115 8.92 24.36 -1.62
CA ASN A 115 10.36 24.43 -1.95
C ASN A 115 11.21 23.45 -1.11
N THR A 116 10.85 22.17 -1.14
CA THR A 116 11.53 21.10 -0.38
C THR A 116 12.97 20.85 -0.82
N ASP A 117 13.38 21.51 -1.90
CA ASP A 117 14.73 21.57 -2.45
C ASP A 117 15.62 22.61 -1.74
N LYS A 118 15.08 23.44 -0.83
CA LYS A 118 15.82 24.54 -0.19
C LYS A 118 15.55 24.67 1.31
N LEU A 119 16.61 24.99 2.06
CA LEU A 119 16.52 25.50 3.43
C LEU A 119 16.93 26.96 3.47
N VAL A 120 16.12 27.79 4.13
CA VAL A 120 16.40 29.23 4.25
C VAL A 120 16.79 29.53 5.69
N ALA A 121 17.81 30.35 5.85
CA ALA A 121 18.29 30.83 7.14
C ALA A 121 18.60 32.33 7.08
N ASN A 122 18.41 33.00 8.20
CA ASN A 122 18.78 34.40 8.38
C ASN A 122 20.21 34.46 8.92
N ILE A 123 21.08 35.19 8.23
CA ILE A 123 22.47 35.42 8.65
C ILE A 123 22.45 36.53 9.70
N LEU A 124 23.01 36.24 10.89
CA LEU A 124 23.15 37.16 12.00
C LEU A 124 24.53 37.82 12.02
N LYS A 125 25.58 37.05 11.70
CA LYS A 125 26.97 37.51 11.63
C LYS A 125 27.67 36.89 10.44
N PHE A 126 28.50 37.69 9.77
CA PHE A 126 29.28 37.29 8.61
C PHE A 126 30.68 37.92 8.70
N GLU A 127 31.68 37.11 9.03
CA GLU A 127 33.04 37.58 9.32
C GLU A 127 34.06 36.85 8.44
N LYS A 128 35.02 37.59 7.87
CA LYS A 128 36.08 37.02 7.03
C LYS A 128 37.17 36.42 7.92
N ASN A 129 37.56 35.18 7.63
CA ASN A 129 38.65 34.47 8.29
C ASN A 129 39.98 34.69 7.55
N GLU A 130 41.10 34.48 8.23
CA GLU A 130 42.46 34.74 7.70
C GLU A 130 42.77 33.93 6.44
N ASN A 131 42.13 32.77 6.27
CA ASN A 131 42.32 31.86 5.14
C ASN A 131 41.41 32.14 3.93
N GLY A 132 40.66 33.26 3.92
CA GLY A 132 39.75 33.62 2.83
C GLY A 132 38.36 32.97 2.89
N SER A 133 38.10 32.08 3.85
CA SER A 133 36.76 31.57 4.19
C SER A 133 35.99 32.58 5.06
N TYR A 134 34.66 32.45 5.13
CA TYR A 134 33.80 33.30 5.96
C TYR A 134 33.16 32.49 7.09
N ASN A 135 33.28 32.97 8.33
CA ASN A 135 32.50 32.47 9.46
C ASN A 135 31.09 33.05 9.38
N VAL A 136 30.09 32.17 9.33
CA VAL A 136 28.68 32.56 9.22
C VAL A 136 27.93 32.02 10.41
N VAL A 137 27.27 32.93 11.14
CA VAL A 137 26.30 32.57 12.17
C VAL A 137 24.91 32.82 11.60
N MET A 138 24.11 31.78 11.51
CA MET A 138 22.79 31.81 10.88
C MET A 138 21.73 31.12 11.73
N VAL A 139 20.48 31.54 11.60
CA VAL A 139 19.33 30.89 12.23
C VAL A 139 18.40 30.41 11.13
N PHE A 140 18.16 29.10 11.07
CA PHE A 140 17.21 28.53 10.12
C PHE A 140 15.80 29.06 10.36
N GLU A 141 15.06 29.28 9.28
CA GLU A 141 13.63 29.58 9.39
C GLU A 141 12.90 28.49 10.17
N ARG A 142 11.84 28.90 10.87
CA ARG A 142 11.10 28.01 11.76
C ARG A 142 10.55 26.80 11.01
N ILE A 143 10.96 25.61 11.45
CA ILE A 143 10.50 24.31 10.95
C ILE A 143 9.49 23.75 11.93
N SER A 144 8.31 23.41 11.44
CA SER A 144 7.24 22.84 12.27
C SER A 144 6.32 21.95 11.43
N LEU A 145 5.64 21.03 12.12
CA LEU A 145 4.60 20.19 11.55
C LEU A 145 5.12 19.31 10.39
N VAL A 146 6.29 18.71 10.56
CA VAL A 146 6.98 17.97 9.49
C VAL A 146 6.23 16.68 9.18
N LYS A 147 5.78 15.95 10.19
CA LYS A 147 5.10 14.67 10.00
C LYS A 147 3.72 14.83 9.40
N ILE A 148 2.92 15.78 9.87
CA ILE A 148 1.59 16.01 9.29
C ILE A 148 1.67 16.49 7.83
N LYS A 149 2.68 17.31 7.48
CA LYS A 149 2.92 17.71 6.09
C LYS A 149 3.34 16.54 5.21
N GLN A 150 4.17 15.62 5.72
CA GLN A 150 4.51 14.38 5.01
C GLN A 150 3.26 13.53 4.72
N VAL A 151 2.37 13.38 5.71
CA VAL A 151 1.10 12.66 5.52
C VAL A 151 0.24 13.34 4.46
N LEU A 152 0.08 14.67 4.52
CA LEU A 152 -0.69 15.42 3.54
C LEU A 152 -0.15 15.27 2.12
N ASN A 153 1.17 15.41 1.94
CA ASN A 153 1.81 15.25 0.63
C ASN A 153 1.63 13.83 0.09
N ALA A 154 1.75 12.81 0.93
CA ALA A 154 1.48 11.43 0.53
C ALA A 154 0.03 11.25 0.05
N VAL A 155 -0.95 11.83 0.75
CA VAL A 155 -2.37 11.75 0.32
C VAL A 155 -2.57 12.35 -1.08
N ILE A 156 -1.95 13.50 -1.36
CA ILE A 156 -2.02 14.15 -2.69
C ILE A 156 -1.34 13.28 -3.75
N GLU A 157 -0.14 12.77 -3.47
CA GLU A 157 0.61 11.90 -4.37
C GLU A 157 -0.16 10.62 -4.70
N TYR A 158 -0.72 9.94 -3.68
CA TYR A 158 -1.52 8.73 -3.88
C TYR A 158 -2.82 9.00 -4.65
N SER A 159 -3.39 10.20 -4.52
CA SER A 159 -4.57 10.59 -5.31
C SER A 159 -4.25 10.67 -6.80
N ASP A 160 -3.10 11.24 -7.17
CA ASP A 160 -2.61 11.28 -8.55
C ASP A 160 -2.28 9.88 -9.10
N ILE A 161 -1.59 9.06 -8.30
CA ILE A 161 -1.31 7.66 -8.64
C ILE A 161 -2.60 6.88 -8.90
N ALA A 162 -3.61 7.04 -8.06
CA ALA A 162 -4.90 6.35 -8.22
C ALA A 162 -5.59 6.70 -9.54
N VAL A 163 -5.61 7.99 -9.92
CA VAL A 163 -6.20 8.44 -11.20
C VAL A 163 -5.43 7.87 -12.40
N LYS A 164 -4.10 7.92 -12.37
CA LYS A 164 -3.26 7.37 -13.45
C LYS A 164 -3.50 5.88 -13.66
N ILE A 165 -3.55 5.11 -12.57
CA ILE A 165 -3.85 3.67 -12.61
C ILE A 165 -5.27 3.44 -13.16
N ALA A 166 -6.27 4.16 -12.65
CA ALA A 166 -7.66 4.01 -13.08
C ALA A 166 -7.82 4.24 -14.60
N ILE A 167 -7.26 5.33 -15.13
CA ILE A 167 -7.31 5.65 -16.56
C ILE A 167 -6.62 4.55 -17.39
N GLY A 168 -5.43 4.10 -16.97
CA GLY A 168 -4.71 3.02 -17.66
C GLY A 168 -5.47 1.69 -17.68
N LEU A 169 -6.20 1.38 -16.60
CA LEU A 169 -6.97 0.14 -16.48
C LEU A 169 -8.24 0.12 -17.33
N ILE A 170 -8.92 1.25 -17.55
CA ILE A 170 -10.21 1.30 -18.26
C ILE A 170 -10.12 0.64 -19.65
N GLY A 171 -9.12 1.01 -20.45
CA GLY A 171 -9.00 0.50 -21.83
C GLY A 171 -8.72 -1.00 -21.88
N VAL A 172 -7.75 -1.46 -21.09
CA VAL A 172 -7.35 -2.88 -21.06
C VAL A 172 -8.49 -3.75 -20.50
N MET A 173 -9.17 -3.29 -19.44
CA MET A 173 -10.30 -4.02 -18.86
C MET A 173 -11.50 -4.07 -19.81
N ALA A 174 -11.82 -2.98 -20.51
CA ALA A 174 -12.92 -2.96 -21.48
C ALA A 174 -12.70 -3.97 -22.61
N LEU A 175 -11.50 -4.01 -23.19
CA LEU A 175 -11.12 -4.99 -24.21
C LEU A 175 -11.27 -6.42 -23.67
N TRP A 176 -10.73 -6.68 -22.48
CA TRP A 176 -10.71 -8.02 -21.93
C TRP A 176 -12.10 -8.54 -21.55
N LEU A 177 -12.91 -7.71 -20.89
CA LEU A 177 -14.29 -8.05 -20.55
C LEU A 177 -15.13 -8.28 -21.82
N GLY A 178 -14.87 -7.52 -22.89
CA GLY A 178 -15.48 -7.75 -24.20
C GLY A 178 -15.14 -9.13 -24.79
N ILE A 179 -13.85 -9.50 -24.83
CA ILE A 179 -13.40 -10.81 -25.30
C ILE A 179 -14.03 -11.94 -24.47
N MET A 180 -14.05 -11.78 -23.15
CA MET A 180 -14.66 -12.77 -22.25
C MET A 180 -16.17 -12.88 -22.46
N LYS A 181 -16.86 -11.78 -22.73
CA LYS A 181 -18.29 -11.81 -23.06
C LYS A 181 -18.57 -12.53 -24.38
N ILE A 182 -17.71 -12.37 -25.37
CA ILE A 182 -17.79 -13.13 -26.63
C ILE A 182 -17.57 -14.62 -26.36
N GLY A 183 -16.58 -14.99 -25.54
CA GLY A 183 -16.32 -16.37 -25.15
C GLY A 183 -17.50 -17.01 -24.41
N GLU A 184 -18.13 -16.27 -23.50
CA GLU A 184 -19.37 -16.68 -22.83
C GLU A 184 -20.48 -16.98 -23.85
N LEU A 185 -20.76 -16.06 -24.77
CA LEU A 185 -21.80 -16.22 -25.81
C LEU A 185 -21.48 -17.35 -26.78
N ALA A 186 -20.19 -17.62 -27.04
CA ALA A 186 -19.72 -18.75 -27.83
C ALA A 186 -19.84 -20.11 -27.12
N GLY A 187 -20.31 -20.14 -25.86
CA GLY A 187 -20.53 -21.37 -25.10
C GLY A 187 -19.30 -21.87 -24.35
N LEU A 188 -18.26 -21.05 -24.15
CA LEU A 188 -17.06 -21.43 -23.38
C LEU A 188 -17.41 -21.84 -21.95
N ILE A 189 -18.38 -21.16 -21.33
CA ILE A 189 -18.87 -21.53 -19.99
C ILE A 189 -19.49 -22.93 -20.02
N ASN A 190 -20.28 -23.26 -21.03
CA ASN A 190 -20.90 -24.59 -21.15
C ASN A 190 -19.87 -25.70 -21.38
N LEU A 191 -18.79 -25.40 -22.09
CA LEU A 191 -17.67 -26.33 -22.27
C LEU A 191 -16.95 -26.59 -20.93
N LEU A 192 -16.58 -25.54 -20.20
CA LEU A 192 -15.97 -25.68 -18.88
C LEU A 192 -16.91 -26.38 -17.90
N ALA A 193 -18.21 -26.08 -17.94
CA ALA A 193 -19.20 -26.73 -17.10
C ALA A 193 -19.20 -28.25 -17.28
N LYS A 194 -19.06 -28.75 -18.53
CA LYS A 194 -18.94 -30.19 -18.81
C LYS A 194 -17.66 -30.80 -18.21
N ILE A 195 -16.54 -30.06 -18.22
CA ILE A 195 -15.25 -30.49 -17.65
C ILE A 195 -15.31 -30.50 -16.11
N VAL A 196 -15.98 -29.52 -15.51
CA VAL A 196 -16.07 -29.35 -14.04
C VAL A 196 -17.13 -30.27 -13.43
N LYS A 197 -18.17 -30.65 -14.18
CA LYS A 197 -19.25 -31.57 -13.73
C LYS A 197 -18.74 -32.84 -13.01
N PRO A 198 -17.79 -33.64 -13.55
CA PRO A 198 -17.30 -34.84 -12.85
C PRO A 198 -16.57 -34.52 -11.54
N ILE A 199 -15.87 -33.39 -11.47
CA ILE A 199 -15.16 -32.95 -10.26
C ILE A 199 -16.18 -32.58 -9.18
N THR A 200 -17.22 -31.84 -9.57
CA THR A 200 -18.28 -31.38 -8.67
C THR A 200 -19.01 -32.56 -8.00
N LYS A 201 -19.31 -33.63 -8.75
CA LYS A 201 -19.91 -34.85 -8.18
C LYS A 201 -19.06 -35.51 -7.09
N ARG A 202 -17.72 -35.42 -7.19
CA ARG A 202 -16.81 -35.97 -6.16
C ARG A 202 -16.66 -35.04 -4.96
N LEU A 203 -16.66 -33.73 -5.19
CA LEU A 203 -16.48 -32.74 -4.12
C LEU A 203 -17.74 -32.56 -3.26
N PHE A 204 -18.92 -32.74 -3.86
CA PHE A 204 -20.22 -32.53 -3.23
C PHE A 204 -21.08 -33.80 -3.26
N PRO A 205 -20.69 -34.87 -2.53
CA PRO A 205 -21.42 -36.14 -2.54
C PRO A 205 -22.82 -36.04 -1.91
N ASP A 206 -23.03 -35.07 -1.01
CA ASP A 206 -24.29 -34.93 -0.25
C ASP A 206 -25.40 -34.22 -1.04
N ILE A 207 -25.09 -33.73 -2.24
CA ILE A 207 -26.06 -33.03 -3.10
C ILE A 207 -26.62 -34.03 -4.13
N PRO A 208 -27.96 -34.17 -4.25
CA PRO A 208 -28.55 -35.00 -5.30
C PRO A 208 -28.08 -34.56 -6.69
N SER A 209 -27.76 -35.52 -7.57
CA SER A 209 -27.14 -35.24 -8.88
C SER A 209 -27.98 -34.33 -9.80
N GLU A 210 -29.31 -34.34 -9.64
CA GLU A 210 -30.25 -33.52 -10.42
C GLU A 210 -30.71 -32.26 -9.67
N HIS A 211 -30.12 -31.95 -8.50
CA HIS A 211 -30.50 -30.77 -7.73
C HIS A 211 -29.97 -29.48 -8.40
N PRO A 212 -30.77 -28.39 -8.46
CA PRO A 212 -30.36 -27.11 -9.05
C PRO A 212 -29.05 -26.53 -8.51
N ALA A 213 -28.71 -26.85 -7.25
CA ALA A 213 -27.44 -26.46 -6.62
C ALA A 213 -26.21 -26.88 -7.45
N ILE A 214 -26.21 -28.07 -8.05
CA ILE A 214 -25.09 -28.55 -8.86
C ILE A 214 -24.89 -27.64 -10.08
N GLY A 215 -25.96 -27.27 -10.77
CA GLY A 215 -25.89 -26.37 -11.92
C GLY A 215 -25.33 -25.01 -11.54
N ALA A 216 -25.83 -24.41 -10.45
CA ALA A 216 -25.36 -23.12 -9.96
C ALA A 216 -23.87 -23.14 -9.54
N ILE A 217 -23.43 -24.20 -8.83
CA ILE A 217 -22.03 -24.39 -8.43
C ILE A 217 -21.13 -24.49 -9.66
N ILE A 218 -21.50 -25.33 -10.63
CA ILE A 218 -20.71 -25.53 -11.85
C ILE A 218 -20.57 -24.22 -12.63
N MET A 219 -21.68 -23.46 -12.77
CA MET A 219 -21.66 -22.17 -13.47
C MET A 219 -20.81 -21.14 -12.73
N ASN A 220 -20.90 -21.06 -11.41
CA ASN A 220 -20.07 -20.16 -10.60
C ASN A 220 -18.57 -20.50 -10.73
N ILE A 221 -18.19 -21.77 -10.57
CA ILE A 221 -16.78 -22.20 -10.69
C ILE A 221 -16.26 -21.90 -12.10
N SER A 222 -17.06 -22.19 -13.13
CA SER A 222 -16.67 -21.93 -14.54
C SER A 222 -16.50 -20.43 -14.81
N ALA A 223 -17.38 -19.58 -14.28
CA ALA A 223 -17.27 -18.13 -14.41
C ALA A 223 -16.02 -17.58 -13.68
N ASN A 224 -15.74 -18.06 -12.46
CA ASN A 224 -14.53 -17.69 -11.72
C ASN A 224 -13.25 -18.13 -12.46
N MET A 225 -13.23 -19.35 -13.01
CA MET A 225 -12.10 -19.86 -13.80
C MET A 225 -11.81 -18.99 -15.03
N LEU A 226 -12.82 -18.36 -15.62
CA LEU A 226 -12.66 -17.43 -16.76
C LEU A 226 -12.36 -15.98 -16.35
N GLY A 227 -12.33 -15.68 -15.05
CA GLY A 227 -12.17 -14.31 -14.56
C GLY A 227 -13.42 -13.44 -14.75
N LEU A 228 -14.59 -14.04 -14.95
CA LEU A 228 -15.89 -13.36 -15.06
C LEU A 228 -16.50 -13.08 -13.68
N GLY A 229 -15.75 -12.42 -12.78
CA GLY A 229 -16.15 -12.23 -11.37
C GLY A 229 -17.52 -11.57 -11.17
N ASN A 230 -17.88 -10.64 -12.07
CA ASN A 230 -19.17 -9.95 -12.06
C ASN A 230 -20.35 -10.91 -12.32
N ALA A 231 -20.14 -11.97 -13.11
CA ALA A 231 -21.13 -13.03 -13.33
C ALA A 231 -21.03 -14.12 -12.26
N ALA A 232 -19.83 -14.40 -11.75
CA ALA A 232 -19.61 -15.46 -10.77
C ALA A 232 -20.30 -15.19 -9.43
N THR A 233 -20.28 -13.94 -8.94
CA THR A 233 -20.85 -13.57 -7.64
C THR A 233 -22.37 -13.87 -7.53
N PRO A 234 -23.24 -13.41 -8.45
CA PRO A 234 -24.67 -13.74 -8.38
C PRO A 234 -24.93 -15.25 -8.53
N LEU A 235 -24.15 -15.96 -9.36
CA LEU A 235 -24.23 -17.42 -9.47
C LEU A 235 -23.83 -18.12 -8.16
N GLY A 236 -22.84 -17.57 -7.45
CA GLY A 236 -22.38 -18.08 -6.16
C GLY A 236 -23.41 -17.89 -5.05
N LEU A 237 -24.06 -16.71 -5.00
CA LEU A 237 -25.18 -16.48 -4.09
C LEU A 237 -26.33 -17.44 -4.38
N LYS A 238 -26.65 -17.64 -5.67
CA LYS A 238 -27.69 -18.60 -6.06
C LYS A 238 -27.34 -20.04 -5.64
N ALA A 239 -26.08 -20.45 -5.80
CA ALA A 239 -25.60 -21.74 -5.32
C ALA A 239 -25.74 -21.87 -3.80
N MET A 240 -25.38 -20.84 -3.04
CA MET A 240 -25.54 -20.82 -1.58
C MET A 240 -27.01 -20.91 -1.15
N GLU A 241 -27.93 -20.22 -1.82
CA GLU A 241 -29.37 -20.34 -1.57
C GLU A 241 -29.88 -21.77 -1.78
N GLU A 242 -29.49 -22.42 -2.88
CA GLU A 242 -29.90 -23.80 -3.18
C GLU A 242 -29.27 -24.81 -2.22
N LEU A 243 -28.01 -24.60 -1.80
CA LEU A 243 -27.37 -25.38 -0.74
C LEU A 243 -28.06 -25.20 0.61
N GLN A 244 -28.50 -23.97 0.91
CA GLN A 244 -29.19 -23.64 2.14
C GLN A 244 -30.56 -24.32 2.22
N LYS A 245 -31.24 -24.59 1.09
CA LYS A 245 -32.48 -25.38 1.09
C LYS A 245 -32.24 -26.82 1.57
N LEU A 246 -31.14 -27.44 1.12
CA LEU A 246 -30.72 -28.78 1.50
C LEU A 246 -30.14 -28.86 2.91
N ASN A 247 -29.73 -27.72 3.47
CA ASN A 247 -29.09 -27.67 4.79
C ASN A 247 -30.07 -28.03 5.92
N PRO A 248 -29.81 -29.06 6.73
CA PRO A 248 -30.68 -29.46 7.85
C PRO A 248 -30.66 -28.47 9.03
N LYS A 249 -29.62 -27.62 9.14
CA LYS A 249 -29.46 -26.59 10.18
C LYS A 249 -29.31 -25.21 9.53
N LYS A 250 -30.34 -24.38 9.59
CA LYS A 250 -30.36 -23.11 8.84
C LYS A 250 -29.40 -22.04 9.38
N ASP A 251 -29.00 -22.16 10.63
CA ASP A 251 -28.08 -21.26 11.33
C ASP A 251 -26.59 -21.64 11.17
N THR A 252 -26.31 -22.85 10.66
CA THR A 252 -24.95 -23.42 10.60
C THR A 252 -24.62 -23.81 9.17
N ALA A 253 -23.43 -23.45 8.66
CA ALA A 253 -23.03 -23.82 7.31
C ALA A 253 -22.81 -25.34 7.18
N SER A 254 -23.31 -25.93 6.09
CA SER A 254 -23.06 -27.34 5.77
C SER A 254 -21.66 -27.57 5.17
N ASP A 255 -21.15 -28.80 5.22
CA ASP A 255 -19.86 -29.17 4.61
C ASP A 255 -19.79 -28.82 3.12
N SER A 256 -20.92 -28.91 2.41
CA SER A 256 -21.05 -28.48 1.02
C SER A 256 -20.93 -26.96 0.88
N MET A 257 -21.52 -26.17 1.76
CA MET A 257 -21.37 -24.71 1.74
C MET A 257 -19.92 -24.29 2.04
N VAL A 258 -19.28 -24.93 3.02
CA VAL A 258 -17.87 -24.68 3.37
C VAL A 258 -16.96 -25.05 2.21
N THR A 259 -17.13 -26.24 1.62
CA THR A 259 -16.34 -26.67 0.47
C THR A 259 -16.51 -25.73 -0.72
N PHE A 260 -17.73 -25.28 -1.00
CA PHE A 260 -18.01 -24.34 -2.09
C PHE A 260 -17.36 -22.96 -1.86
N LEU A 261 -17.40 -22.46 -0.61
CA LEU A 261 -16.75 -21.22 -0.21
C LEU A 261 -15.22 -21.31 -0.37
N VAL A 262 -14.63 -22.44 0.03
CA VAL A 262 -13.18 -22.68 -0.11
C VAL A 262 -12.74 -22.64 -1.57
N ILE A 263 -13.49 -23.26 -2.49
CA ILE A 263 -13.20 -23.23 -3.94
C ILE A 263 -13.29 -21.80 -4.50
N ASN A 264 -14.26 -21.00 -4.05
CA ASN A 264 -14.37 -19.61 -4.45
C ASN A 264 -13.23 -18.74 -3.88
N THR A 265 -12.75 -19.08 -2.67
CA THR A 265 -11.69 -18.35 -1.98
C THR A 265 -10.29 -18.67 -2.54
N SER A 266 -10.07 -19.90 -3.02
CA SER A 266 -8.78 -20.31 -3.60
C SER A 266 -8.48 -19.63 -4.94
N GLY A 267 -9.45 -18.91 -5.52
CA GLY A 267 -9.21 -17.95 -6.60
C GLY A 267 -8.71 -18.57 -7.90
N MET A 268 -9.01 -19.85 -8.16
CA MET A 268 -8.56 -20.54 -9.36
C MET A 268 -9.08 -19.85 -10.62
N THR A 269 -8.20 -19.07 -11.26
CA THR A 269 -8.49 -18.29 -12.46
C THR A 269 -7.50 -18.68 -13.54
N LEU A 270 -7.99 -19.17 -14.68
CA LEU A 270 -7.15 -19.60 -15.81
C LEU A 270 -6.47 -18.41 -16.46
N ILE A 271 -7.18 -17.29 -16.58
CA ILE A 271 -6.63 -16.06 -17.15
C ILE A 271 -6.90 -14.89 -16.18
N PRO A 272 -5.89 -14.46 -15.40
CA PRO A 272 -6.03 -13.43 -14.38
C PRO A 272 -6.03 -12.03 -15.00
N ALA A 273 -7.08 -11.75 -15.77
CA ALA A 273 -7.27 -10.54 -16.57
C ALA A 273 -6.93 -9.24 -15.85
N THR A 274 -7.48 -9.06 -14.65
CA THR A 274 -7.29 -7.86 -13.84
C THR A 274 -5.83 -7.71 -13.43
N ALA A 275 -5.17 -8.81 -13.06
CA ALA A 275 -3.75 -8.77 -12.71
C ALA A 275 -2.87 -8.46 -13.93
N ILE A 276 -3.20 -9.01 -15.11
CA ILE A 276 -2.52 -8.68 -16.37
C ILE A 276 -2.71 -7.19 -16.69
N ALA A 277 -3.92 -6.65 -16.54
CA ALA A 277 -4.23 -5.25 -16.78
C ALA A 277 -3.45 -4.31 -15.83
N VAL A 278 -3.39 -4.65 -14.54
CA VAL A 278 -2.59 -3.89 -13.56
C VAL A 278 -1.11 -3.92 -13.93
N ARG A 279 -0.57 -5.08 -14.32
CA ARG A 279 0.83 -5.18 -14.77
C ARG A 279 1.10 -4.34 -16.01
N ALA A 280 0.19 -4.35 -16.98
CA ALA A 280 0.31 -3.53 -18.18
C ALA A 280 0.27 -2.03 -17.83
N ALA A 281 -0.66 -1.61 -16.96
CA ALA A 281 -0.80 -0.23 -16.52
C ALA A 281 0.43 0.27 -15.74
N LEU A 282 1.16 -0.63 -15.06
CA LEU A 282 2.40 -0.33 -14.33
C LEU A 282 3.67 -0.50 -15.19
N GLY A 283 3.54 -0.69 -16.51
CA GLY A 283 4.68 -0.75 -17.43
C GLY A 283 5.46 -2.07 -17.44
N SER A 284 4.86 -3.18 -17.02
CA SER A 284 5.48 -4.50 -17.09
C SER A 284 5.84 -4.88 -18.53
N GLY A 285 7.10 -5.27 -18.78
CA GLY A 285 7.58 -5.69 -20.10
C GLY A 285 6.89 -6.95 -20.66
N ASP A 286 6.48 -7.86 -19.78
CA ASP A 286 5.57 -8.96 -20.11
C ASP A 286 4.44 -9.05 -19.06
N PRO A 287 3.29 -8.42 -19.31
CA PRO A 287 2.15 -8.48 -18.40
C PRO A 287 1.52 -9.88 -18.28
N ALA A 288 1.67 -10.74 -19.30
CA ALA A 288 1.02 -12.05 -19.39
C ALA A 288 1.84 -13.18 -18.74
N ALA A 289 3.12 -12.95 -18.43
CA ALA A 289 4.00 -13.90 -17.74
C ALA A 289 3.39 -14.53 -16.47
N ILE A 290 2.45 -13.84 -15.81
CA ILE A 290 1.82 -14.32 -14.57
C ILE A 290 0.82 -15.46 -14.77
N ILE A 291 0.38 -15.74 -16.01
CA ILE A 291 -0.66 -16.73 -16.29
C ILE A 291 -0.26 -18.10 -15.71
N SER A 292 0.95 -18.57 -16.04
CA SER A 292 1.45 -19.88 -15.58
C SER A 292 1.55 -19.95 -14.05
N THR A 293 2.12 -18.91 -13.43
CA THR A 293 2.28 -18.85 -11.97
C THR A 293 0.93 -18.79 -11.25
N THR A 294 -0.06 -18.11 -11.82
CA THR A 294 -1.39 -17.99 -11.22
C THR A 294 -2.16 -19.29 -11.33
N ILE A 295 -2.04 -20.00 -12.46
CA ILE A 295 -2.62 -21.32 -12.63
C ILE A 295 -2.04 -22.27 -11.57
N VAL A 296 -0.71 -22.37 -11.47
CA VAL A 296 -0.05 -23.27 -10.52
C VAL A 296 -0.42 -22.90 -9.07
N GLY A 297 -0.35 -21.61 -8.72
CA GLY A 297 -0.71 -21.13 -7.40
C GLY A 297 -2.18 -21.37 -7.05
N GLY A 298 -3.09 -21.09 -7.98
CA GLY A 298 -4.53 -21.33 -7.80
C GLY A 298 -4.88 -22.80 -7.67
N PHE A 299 -4.25 -23.68 -8.45
CA PHE A 299 -4.39 -25.13 -8.29
C PHE A 299 -3.87 -25.59 -6.92
N ALA A 300 -2.68 -25.14 -6.51
CA ALA A 300 -2.11 -25.49 -5.21
C ALA A 300 -3.00 -25.01 -4.05
N ALA A 301 -3.49 -23.78 -4.11
CA ALA A 301 -4.41 -23.21 -3.13
C ALA A 301 -5.74 -23.98 -3.07
N THR A 302 -6.28 -24.36 -4.23
CA THR A 302 -7.53 -25.12 -4.31
C THR A 302 -7.36 -26.52 -3.73
N ILE A 303 -6.28 -27.22 -4.07
CA ILE A 303 -5.98 -28.55 -3.53
C ILE A 303 -5.78 -28.46 -2.02
N ALA A 304 -4.96 -27.53 -1.54
CA ALA A 304 -4.69 -27.35 -0.12
C ALA A 304 -5.98 -27.03 0.66
N GLY A 305 -6.78 -26.07 0.16
CA GLY A 305 -8.04 -25.67 0.79
C GLY A 305 -9.06 -26.79 0.84
N VAL A 306 -9.31 -27.46 -0.30
CA VAL A 306 -10.26 -28.58 -0.36
C VAL A 306 -9.79 -29.73 0.52
N THR A 307 -8.48 -30.04 0.52
CA THR A 307 -7.92 -31.10 1.38
C THR A 307 -8.10 -30.75 2.85
N ALA A 308 -7.80 -29.51 3.25
CA ALA A 308 -8.02 -29.04 4.61
C ALA A 308 -9.51 -29.14 5.00
N ALA A 309 -10.43 -28.66 4.16
CA ALA A 309 -11.86 -28.78 4.41
C ALA A 309 -12.30 -30.25 4.60
N LYS A 310 -11.81 -31.16 3.74
CA LYS A 310 -12.14 -32.59 3.80
C LYS A 310 -11.51 -33.33 4.98
N ILE A 311 -10.39 -32.86 5.51
CA ILE A 311 -9.77 -33.39 6.75
C ILE A 311 -10.54 -32.85 7.96
N LEU A 312 -10.79 -31.54 8.01
CA LEU A 312 -11.46 -30.89 9.13
C LEU A 312 -12.89 -31.41 9.34
N GLN A 313 -13.67 -31.62 8.28
CA GLN A 313 -15.01 -32.21 8.37
C GLN A 313 -15.02 -33.62 9.03
N ARG A 314 -13.87 -34.35 9.02
CA ARG A 314 -13.75 -35.69 9.61
C ARG A 314 -13.30 -35.67 11.07
N LEU A 315 -12.84 -34.54 11.58
CA LEU A 315 -12.40 -34.45 12.97
C LEU A 315 -13.61 -34.46 13.91
N LYS A 316 -13.52 -35.26 14.97
CA LYS A 316 -14.62 -35.47 15.93
C LYS A 316 -15.14 -34.18 16.55
N ILE A 317 -14.27 -33.18 16.76
CA ILE A 317 -14.65 -31.87 17.34
C ILE A 317 -15.69 -31.16 16.46
N PHE A 318 -15.57 -31.24 15.13
CA PHE A 318 -16.51 -30.61 14.20
C PHE A 318 -17.71 -31.50 13.87
N ARG A 319 -17.62 -32.81 14.13
CA ARG A 319 -18.72 -33.77 13.95
C ARG A 319 -19.69 -33.79 15.14
N LYS A 320 -19.18 -33.64 16.38
CA LYS A 320 -19.96 -33.78 17.62
C LYS A 320 -21.16 -32.82 17.68
N GLU A 321 -20.98 -31.62 17.15
CA GLU A 321 -22.02 -30.58 17.09
C GLU A 321 -23.19 -30.96 16.15
N LEU A 322 -22.97 -31.83 15.17
CA LEU A 322 -24.02 -32.36 14.28
C LEU A 322 -24.75 -33.57 14.90
N GLU A 323 -24.05 -34.43 15.66
CA GLU A 323 -24.61 -35.64 16.31
C GLU A 323 -25.46 -35.30 17.55
N GLU A 324 -24.94 -34.48 18.48
CA GLU A 324 -25.67 -34.08 19.71
C GLU A 324 -27.01 -33.38 19.44
N ASN A 325 -27.19 -32.81 18.23
CA ASN A 325 -28.39 -32.07 17.83
C ASN A 325 -29.39 -32.88 16.98
N ASN A 326 -29.00 -34.06 16.49
CA ASN A 326 -29.92 -35.00 15.82
C ASN A 326 -30.65 -35.87 16.84
N GLU A 327 -30.00 -36.22 17.96
CA GLU A 327 -30.64 -36.90 19.10
C GLU A 327 -31.78 -36.04 19.69
N THR A 328 -31.54 -34.73 19.90
CA THR A 328 -32.56 -33.80 20.41
C THR A 328 -33.78 -33.65 19.47
N LYS A 329 -33.59 -33.79 18.14
CA LYS A 329 -34.71 -33.75 17.17
C LYS A 329 -35.53 -35.04 17.13
N THR A 330 -34.96 -36.15 17.59
CA THR A 330 -35.65 -37.44 17.65
C THR A 330 -36.51 -37.50 18.92
N GLU A 331 -36.02 -36.95 20.03
CA GLU A 331 -36.76 -36.83 21.30
C GLU A 331 -37.96 -35.87 21.27
N VAL A 332 -37.96 -34.85 20.39
CA VAL A 332 -39.09 -33.90 20.27
C VAL A 332 -40.17 -34.40 19.29
N LYS A 333 -39.96 -35.56 18.65
CA LYS A 333 -40.90 -36.17 17.68
C LYS A 333 -41.62 -37.42 18.19
N GLU A 334 -41.32 -37.87 19.40
CA GLU A 334 -42.13 -38.86 20.15
C GLU A 334 -43.10 -38.15 21.10
#